data_AF-A0A7G1Q9J8-F1
#
_entry.id   AF-A0A7G1Q9J8-F1
#
_cell.length_a   1.000
_cell.length_b   1.000
_cell.length_c   1.000
_cell.angle_alpha   90.00
_cell.angle_beta   90.00
_cell.angle_gamma   90.00
#
_symmetry.space_group_name_H-M   'P 1'
#
loop_
_entity.id
_entity.type
_entity.pdbx_description
1 polymer ?
#
loop_
_entity_poly.entity_id
_entity_poly.type
_entity_poly.pdbx_seq_one_letter_code
_entity_poly.pdbx_strand_id
1 'polypeptide(L)'
;MPKKRHTIADLLSAVYQNPLQYQDQLKKAPLPDPFIDVLRLGANKKIQLDSRKTAGSEALQKAALFYIEQACLNQEQNLYRILGFNGPASASDLQKHYHLLMLVYHPDRAKERTIWGEKYATRINHAYHQLKNDPKNDQQSHNKSEKKESYPYKPIINKEKESRVLLYLIQRFPIGIRYLPHIILWGSIGLTLALIGLAWYEKRGRESNSISFQQENKVLLKKDLFREKLIELEEKERKNLMELELPLIKSINQEDISEKNEKIKE
;
A
#
# COMPACT_ATOMS: atom_id res chain seq x y z
N MET A 1 -52.22 -21.81 16.23
CA MET A 1 -50.92 -22.19 15.60
C MET A 1 -49.88 -22.26 16.71
N PRO A 2 -49.38 -23.44 17.11
CA PRO A 2 -48.39 -23.53 18.17
C PRO A 2 -47.09 -22.87 17.71
N LYS A 3 -46.68 -21.81 18.41
CA LYS A 3 -45.45 -21.07 18.19
C LYS A 3 -44.29 -22.04 18.46
N LYS A 4 -43.78 -22.70 17.42
CA LYS A 4 -42.63 -23.62 17.51
C LYS A 4 -41.53 -22.89 18.27
N ARG A 5 -41.18 -23.37 19.46
CA ARG A 5 -40.02 -22.85 20.19
C ARG A 5 -38.80 -23.28 19.38
N HIS A 6 -38.32 -22.41 18.50
CA HIS A 6 -37.09 -22.65 17.77
C HIS A 6 -35.96 -22.83 18.79
N THR A 7 -35.22 -23.93 18.70
CA THR A 7 -34.05 -24.13 19.56
C THR A 7 -32.99 -23.09 19.21
N ILE A 8 -32.10 -22.76 20.14
CA ILE A 8 -30.99 -21.82 19.88
C ILE A 8 -30.18 -22.29 18.67
N ALA A 9 -29.96 -23.60 18.54
CA ALA A 9 -29.27 -24.17 17.40
C ALA A 9 -29.98 -23.89 16.06
N ASP A 10 -31.32 -24.03 16.01
CA ASP A 10 -32.09 -23.73 14.80
C ASP A 10 -31.98 -22.25 14.40
N LEU A 11 -32.03 -21.34 15.39
CA LEU A 11 -31.87 -19.91 15.16
C LEU A 11 -30.49 -19.59 14.59
N LEU A 12 -29.42 -20.12 15.21
CA LEU A 12 -28.04 -19.88 14.78
C LEU A 12 -27.82 -20.39 13.35
N SER A 13 -28.26 -21.61 13.05
CA SER A 13 -28.15 -22.19 11.70
C SER A 13 -28.95 -21.38 10.68
N ALA A 14 -30.17 -20.94 11.00
CA ALA A 14 -31.01 -20.15 10.10
C ALA A 14 -30.38 -18.78 9.77
N VAL A 15 -29.84 -18.09 10.79
CA VAL A 15 -29.16 -16.81 10.63
C VAL A 15 -27.89 -16.96 9.78
N TYR A 16 -27.13 -18.04 9.99
CA TYR A 16 -25.92 -18.29 9.23
C TYR A 16 -26.19 -18.59 7.75
N GLN A 17 -27.28 -19.32 7.46
CA GLN A 17 -27.67 -19.64 6.08
C GLN A 17 -28.26 -18.45 5.33
N ASN A 18 -29.06 -17.59 5.99
CA ASN A 18 -29.79 -16.50 5.35
C ASN A 18 -29.55 -15.14 6.05
N PRO A 19 -28.31 -14.62 6.09
CA PRO A 19 -27.96 -13.48 6.94
C PRO A 19 -28.70 -12.18 6.60
N LEU A 20 -29.02 -11.94 5.33
CA LEU A 20 -29.71 -10.73 4.88
C LEU A 20 -31.16 -10.65 5.39
N GLN A 21 -31.84 -11.79 5.50
CA GLN A 21 -33.23 -11.83 5.98
C GLN A 21 -33.34 -11.48 7.46
N TYR A 22 -32.31 -11.78 8.25
CA TYR A 22 -32.28 -11.55 9.69
C TYR A 22 -31.59 -10.25 10.09
N GLN A 23 -31.11 -9.43 9.13
CA GLN A 23 -30.29 -8.26 9.44
C GLN A 23 -30.98 -7.25 10.36
N ASP A 24 -32.24 -6.93 10.09
CA ASP A 24 -33.01 -6.00 10.93
C ASP A 24 -33.32 -6.59 12.30
N GLN A 25 -33.58 -7.90 12.34
CA GLN A 25 -33.84 -8.61 13.58
C GLN A 25 -32.59 -8.65 14.47
N LEU A 26 -31.41 -8.92 13.90
CA LEU A 26 -30.14 -8.92 14.64
C LEU A 26 -29.84 -7.56 15.27
N LYS A 27 -30.26 -6.48 14.61
CA LYS A 27 -30.04 -5.12 15.09
C LYS A 27 -31.03 -4.68 16.18
N LYS A 28 -32.29 -5.06 16.07
CA LYS A 28 -33.38 -4.50 16.91
C LYS A 28 -33.97 -5.49 17.89
N ALA A 29 -33.96 -6.78 17.59
CA ALA A 29 -34.58 -7.79 18.42
C ALA A 29 -33.76 -8.04 19.70
N PRO A 30 -34.42 -8.47 20.79
CA PRO A 30 -33.70 -8.97 21.95
C PRO A 30 -32.84 -10.18 21.59
N LEU A 31 -31.68 -10.27 22.22
CA LEU A 31 -30.79 -11.44 22.17
C LEU A 31 -31.52 -12.66 22.75
N PRO A 32 -31.22 -13.87 22.25
CA PRO A 32 -31.79 -15.11 22.76
C PRO A 32 -31.39 -15.31 24.22
N ASP A 33 -32.33 -15.81 25.01
CA ASP A 33 -32.14 -16.11 26.43
C ASP A 33 -32.18 -17.64 26.62
N PRO A 34 -31.15 -18.27 27.21
CA PRO A 34 -29.92 -17.68 27.75
C PRO A 34 -28.82 -17.44 26.69
N PHE A 35 -28.30 -16.21 26.61
CA PHE A 35 -27.27 -15.83 25.63
C PHE A 35 -25.89 -16.46 25.94
N ILE A 36 -25.65 -16.81 27.21
CA ILE A 36 -24.39 -17.45 27.66
C ILE A 36 -24.08 -18.72 26.87
N ASP A 37 -25.10 -19.44 26.41
CA ASP A 37 -24.89 -20.68 25.65
C ASP A 37 -24.40 -20.39 24.24
N VAL A 38 -24.85 -19.30 23.60
CA VAL A 38 -24.28 -18.85 22.31
C VAL A 38 -22.80 -18.50 22.48
N LEU A 39 -22.42 -17.82 23.56
CA LEU A 39 -21.02 -17.49 23.87
C LEU A 39 -20.17 -18.75 24.11
N ARG A 40 -20.71 -19.72 24.85
CA ARG A 40 -20.04 -21.01 25.08
C ARG A 40 -19.84 -21.80 23.78
N LEU A 41 -20.81 -21.77 22.86
CA LEU A 41 -20.68 -22.41 21.55
C LEU A 41 -19.55 -21.78 20.75
N GLY A 42 -19.50 -20.45 20.67
CA GLY A 42 -18.41 -19.74 19.98
C GLY A 42 -17.04 -20.05 20.59
N ALA A 43 -16.98 -20.16 21.92
CA ALA A 43 -15.80 -20.55 22.69
C ALA A 43 -15.42 -22.04 22.60
N ASN A 44 -16.14 -22.83 21.80
CA ASN A 44 -15.99 -24.28 21.68
C ASN A 44 -16.09 -25.02 23.02
N LYS A 45 -16.88 -24.49 23.96
CA LYS A 45 -17.16 -25.16 25.24
C LYS A 45 -18.35 -26.09 25.08
N LYS A 46 -18.30 -27.24 25.78
CA LYS A 46 -19.41 -28.20 25.77
C LYS A 46 -20.67 -27.57 26.39
N ILE A 47 -21.81 -27.79 25.74
CA ILE A 47 -23.13 -27.38 26.21
C ILE A 47 -24.05 -28.58 26.14
N GLN A 48 -24.96 -28.69 27.09
CA GLN A 48 -26.08 -29.63 27.00
C GLN A 48 -27.10 -29.04 26.02
N LEU A 49 -26.88 -29.24 24.73
CA LEU A 49 -27.91 -29.02 23.72
C LEU A 49 -28.72 -30.30 23.58
N ASP A 50 -30.03 -30.17 23.36
CA ASP A 50 -30.90 -31.30 23.06
C ASP A 50 -30.29 -32.13 21.94
N SER A 51 -30.02 -33.40 22.28
CA SER A 51 -29.10 -34.35 21.64
C SER A 51 -29.34 -34.69 20.17
N ARG A 52 -30.30 -34.04 19.51
CA ARG A 52 -30.72 -34.34 18.13
C ARG A 52 -29.94 -33.63 17.02
N LYS A 53 -29.10 -32.62 17.32
CA LYS A 53 -28.41 -31.81 16.30
C LYS A 53 -26.94 -31.46 16.60
N THR A 54 -26.22 -32.30 17.36
CA THR A 54 -24.76 -32.17 17.55
C THR A 54 -23.93 -32.59 16.32
N ALA A 55 -24.56 -33.14 15.28
CA ALA A 55 -23.91 -33.44 14.01
C ALA A 55 -23.57 -32.14 13.27
N GLY A 56 -22.35 -31.62 13.49
CA GLY A 56 -21.86 -30.37 12.90
C GLY A 56 -21.33 -29.35 13.91
N SER A 57 -20.67 -29.79 14.99
CA SER A 57 -20.12 -28.92 16.06
C SER A 57 -19.37 -27.69 15.54
N GLU A 58 -18.59 -27.84 14.47
CA GLU A 58 -17.82 -26.73 13.88
C GLU A 58 -18.73 -25.73 13.12
N ALA A 59 -19.70 -26.23 12.34
CA ALA A 59 -20.65 -25.38 11.63
C ALA A 59 -21.52 -24.58 12.62
N LEU A 60 -21.92 -25.22 13.72
CA LEU A 60 -22.66 -24.58 14.80
C LEU A 60 -21.80 -23.53 15.53
N GLN A 61 -20.52 -23.82 15.77
CA GLN A 61 -19.57 -22.86 16.32
C GLN A 61 -19.42 -21.64 15.40
N LYS A 62 -19.21 -21.85 14.09
CA LYS A 62 -19.12 -20.77 13.09
C LYS A 62 -20.40 -19.94 13.05
N ALA A 63 -21.56 -20.58 13.10
CA ALA A 63 -22.85 -19.90 13.18
C ALA A 63 -23.01 -19.06 14.47
N ALA A 64 -22.54 -19.59 15.61
CA ALA A 64 -22.52 -18.86 16.88
C ALA A 64 -21.61 -17.63 16.82
N LEU A 65 -20.39 -17.78 16.28
CA LEU A 65 -19.45 -16.67 16.09
C LEU A 65 -20.05 -15.60 15.20
N PHE A 66 -20.57 -15.99 14.04
CA PHE A 66 -21.24 -15.09 13.12
C PHE A 66 -22.40 -14.33 13.79
N TYR A 67 -23.22 -15.03 14.58
CA TYR A 67 -24.31 -14.40 15.31
C TYR A 67 -23.80 -13.35 16.31
N ILE A 68 -22.75 -13.67 17.08
CA ILE A 68 -22.14 -12.74 18.06
C ILE A 68 -21.60 -11.50 17.34
N GLU A 69 -20.89 -11.68 16.22
CA GLU A 69 -20.36 -10.55 15.44
C GLU A 69 -21.46 -9.62 14.95
N GLN A 70 -22.52 -10.17 14.37
CA GLN A 70 -23.61 -9.37 13.80
C GLN A 70 -24.53 -8.75 14.84
N ALA A 71 -24.89 -9.48 15.89
CA ALA A 71 -25.86 -9.05 16.88
C ALA A 71 -25.25 -8.17 18.00
N CYS A 72 -23.97 -8.39 18.33
CA CYS A 72 -23.30 -7.71 19.44
C CYS A 72 -22.21 -6.74 18.96
N LEU A 73 -21.30 -7.18 18.08
CA LEU A 73 -20.05 -6.46 17.83
C LEU A 73 -20.12 -5.45 16.69
N ASN A 74 -21.07 -5.61 15.77
CA ASN A 74 -21.35 -4.64 14.72
C ASN A 74 -22.16 -3.42 15.20
N GLN A 75 -22.67 -3.44 16.43
CA GLN A 75 -23.39 -2.32 17.04
C GLN A 75 -22.53 -1.63 18.11
N GLU A 76 -22.10 -0.39 17.84
CA GLU A 76 -21.23 0.35 18.77
C GLU A 76 -22.02 1.13 19.84
N GLN A 77 -23.34 1.27 19.70
CA GLN A 77 -24.12 2.24 20.46
C GLN A 77 -24.52 1.77 21.87
N ASN A 78 -24.52 0.45 22.13
CA ASN A 78 -25.00 -0.10 23.40
C ASN A 78 -23.96 -1.03 24.02
N LEU A 79 -23.38 -0.61 25.15
CA LEU A 79 -22.33 -1.33 25.86
C LEU A 79 -22.79 -2.68 26.40
N TYR A 80 -24.03 -2.77 26.89
CA TYR A 80 -24.62 -4.04 27.34
C TYR A 80 -24.79 -5.00 26.17
N ARG A 81 -25.20 -4.48 25.00
CA ARG A 81 -25.34 -5.28 23.78
C ARG A 81 -24.01 -5.85 23.30
N ILE A 82 -22.93 -5.07 23.38
CA ILE A 82 -21.57 -5.52 23.04
C ILE A 82 -21.14 -6.71 23.91
N LEU A 83 -21.53 -6.74 25.19
CA LEU A 83 -21.28 -7.85 26.11
C LEU A 83 -22.32 -8.97 26.04
N GLY A 84 -23.30 -8.88 25.14
CA GLY A 84 -24.31 -9.92 24.96
C GLY A 84 -25.46 -9.86 25.97
N PHE A 85 -25.81 -8.67 26.47
CA PHE A 85 -26.96 -8.46 27.34
C PHE A 85 -28.05 -7.62 26.67
N ASN A 86 -29.30 -7.90 27.04
CA ASN A 86 -30.46 -7.11 26.62
C ASN A 86 -30.67 -5.84 27.47
N GLY A 87 -30.00 -5.72 28.61
CA GLY A 87 -30.14 -4.61 29.55
C GLY A 87 -29.11 -4.67 30.69
N PRO A 88 -29.33 -3.92 31.79
CA PRO A 88 -28.47 -3.92 32.96
C PRO A 88 -28.29 -5.33 33.52
N ALA A 89 -27.06 -5.69 33.87
CA ALA A 89 -26.70 -7.02 34.36
C ALA A 89 -25.77 -6.91 35.57
N SER A 90 -25.72 -7.97 36.38
CA SER A 90 -24.85 -7.99 37.56
C SER A 90 -23.37 -7.93 37.17
N ALA A 91 -22.52 -7.36 38.03
CA ALA A 91 -21.07 -7.34 37.82
C ALA A 91 -20.48 -8.74 37.61
N SER A 92 -21.05 -9.74 38.29
CA SER A 92 -20.62 -11.14 38.16
C SER A 92 -20.92 -11.72 36.78
N ASP A 93 -22.03 -11.34 36.16
CA ASP A 93 -22.41 -11.83 34.84
C ASP A 93 -21.68 -11.08 33.73
N LEU A 94 -21.46 -9.77 33.91
CA LEU A 94 -20.60 -8.97 33.04
C LEU A 94 -19.20 -9.60 32.94
N GLN A 95 -18.61 -10.01 34.07
CA GLN A 95 -17.29 -10.66 34.08
C GLN A 95 -17.29 -12.02 33.36
N LYS A 96 -18.33 -12.85 33.54
CA LYS A 96 -18.44 -14.16 32.87
C LYS A 96 -18.52 -14.01 31.36
N HIS A 97 -19.39 -13.13 30.88
CA HIS A 97 -19.58 -12.87 29.45
C HIS A 97 -18.31 -12.28 28.82
N TYR A 98 -17.70 -11.30 29.50
CA TYR A 98 -16.42 -10.72 29.11
C TYR A 98 -15.35 -11.80 28.93
N HIS A 99 -15.21 -12.72 29.88
CA HIS A 99 -14.20 -13.76 29.80
C HIS A 99 -14.44 -14.72 28.62
N LEU A 100 -15.69 -15.10 28.34
CA LEU A 100 -16.01 -15.94 27.18
C LEU A 100 -15.72 -15.22 25.86
N LEU A 101 -16.09 -13.94 25.75
CA LEU A 101 -15.81 -13.13 24.57
C LEU A 101 -14.30 -12.95 24.35
N MET A 102 -13.53 -12.71 25.41
CA MET A 102 -12.07 -12.62 25.31
C MET A 102 -11.44 -13.96 24.95
N LEU A 103 -11.97 -15.09 25.41
CA LEU A 103 -11.46 -16.41 25.04
C LEU A 103 -11.60 -16.68 23.52
N VAL A 104 -12.65 -16.13 22.91
CA VAL A 104 -12.93 -16.21 21.47
C VAL A 104 -12.12 -15.21 20.66
N TYR A 105 -12.18 -13.93 21.02
CA TYR A 105 -11.61 -12.83 20.23
C TYR A 105 -10.24 -12.36 20.72
N HIS A 106 -9.53 -13.18 21.51
CA HIS A 106 -8.22 -12.77 22.02
C HIS A 106 -7.25 -12.47 20.86
N PRO A 107 -6.57 -11.31 20.84
CA PRO A 107 -5.66 -10.94 19.76
C PRO A 107 -4.49 -11.93 19.60
N ASP A 108 -4.06 -12.58 20.68
CA ASP A 108 -2.97 -13.59 20.68
C ASP A 108 -3.38 -14.93 20.04
N ARG A 109 -4.68 -15.21 19.94
CA ARG A 109 -5.20 -16.45 19.34
C ARG A 109 -5.52 -16.30 17.85
N ALA A 110 -5.42 -15.08 17.31
CA ALA A 110 -5.55 -14.79 15.90
C ALA A 110 -4.30 -15.26 15.12
N LYS A 111 -4.10 -16.59 15.06
CA LYS A 111 -3.06 -17.21 14.20
C LYS A 111 -3.23 -16.81 12.73
N GLU A 112 -4.43 -16.41 12.34
CA GLU A 112 -4.71 -15.62 11.14
C GLU A 112 -5.13 -14.22 11.60
N ARG A 113 -4.26 -13.22 11.38
CA ARG A 113 -4.49 -11.82 11.76
C ARG A 113 -5.66 -11.24 10.98
N THR A 114 -6.87 -11.61 11.37
CA THR A 114 -8.08 -11.01 10.84
C THR A 114 -8.19 -9.64 11.49
N ILE A 115 -8.03 -8.58 10.67
CA ILE A 115 -8.06 -7.16 11.09
C ILE A 115 -9.28 -6.84 11.98
N TRP A 116 -10.35 -7.62 11.86
CA TRP A 116 -11.57 -7.50 12.64
C TRP A 116 -11.45 -7.98 14.10
N GLY A 117 -10.66 -9.03 14.38
CA GLY A 117 -10.53 -9.60 15.72
C GLY A 117 -9.95 -8.62 16.75
N GLU A 118 -8.92 -7.87 16.37
CA GLU A 118 -8.32 -6.81 17.21
C GLU A 118 -9.31 -5.67 17.49
N LYS A 119 -10.08 -5.27 16.47
CA LYS A 119 -11.13 -4.24 16.62
C LYS A 119 -12.23 -4.70 17.58
N TYR A 120 -12.67 -5.95 17.45
CA TYR A 120 -13.66 -6.54 18.34
C TYR A 120 -13.16 -6.65 19.78
N ALA A 121 -11.93 -7.13 19.98
CA ALA A 121 -11.33 -7.20 21.32
C ALA A 121 -11.27 -5.82 21.99
N THR A 122 -10.87 -4.79 21.24
CA THR A 122 -10.83 -3.40 21.73
C THR A 122 -12.21 -2.90 22.15
N ARG A 123 -13.24 -3.16 21.34
CA ARG A 123 -14.63 -2.78 21.67
C ARG A 123 -15.16 -3.49 22.91
N ILE A 124 -14.90 -4.80 23.03
CA ILE A 124 -15.31 -5.60 24.19
C ILE A 124 -14.63 -5.09 25.47
N ASN A 125 -13.32 -4.82 25.42
CA ASN A 125 -12.57 -4.26 26.54
C ASN A 125 -13.13 -2.91 26.98
N HIS A 126 -13.35 -2.02 26.01
CA HIS A 126 -13.93 -0.70 26.27
C HIS A 126 -15.30 -0.79 26.95
N ALA A 127 -16.20 -1.63 26.43
CA ALA A 127 -17.53 -1.83 27.00
C ALA A 127 -17.48 -2.39 28.43
N TYR A 128 -16.62 -3.38 28.68
CA TYR A 128 -16.46 -3.95 30.02
C TYR A 128 -15.92 -2.93 31.04
N HIS A 129 -14.89 -2.16 30.69
CA HIS A 129 -14.32 -1.16 31.60
C HIS A 129 -15.29 -0.02 31.90
N GLN A 130 -16.04 0.45 30.90
CA GLN A 130 -17.05 1.48 31.12
C GLN A 130 -18.18 0.98 32.03
N LEU A 131 -18.69 -0.23 31.81
CA LEU A 131 -19.76 -0.79 32.62
C LEU A 131 -19.30 -1.17 34.03
N LYS A 132 -18.07 -1.64 34.18
CA LYS A 132 -17.49 -1.96 35.50
C LYS A 132 -17.34 -0.71 36.38
N ASN A 133 -16.99 0.42 35.78
CA ASN A 133 -16.79 1.67 36.49
C ASN A 133 -18.08 2.52 36.57
N ASP A 134 -19.21 2.01 36.07
CA ASP A 134 -20.50 2.70 36.18
C ASP A 134 -20.99 2.59 37.64
N PRO A 135 -21.22 3.71 38.34
CA PRO A 135 -21.68 3.71 39.74
C PRO A 135 -23.00 2.95 39.95
N LYS A 136 -23.81 2.77 38.89
CA LYS A 136 -25.04 1.96 38.95
C LYS A 136 -24.77 0.47 39.18
N ASN A 137 -23.60 -0.03 38.77
CA ASN A 137 -23.17 -1.41 39.00
C ASN A 137 -22.39 -1.59 40.32
N ASP A 138 -21.86 -0.50 40.89
CA ASP A 138 -21.19 -0.50 42.21
C ASP A 138 -22.20 -0.64 43.36
N GLN A 139 -23.42 -0.11 43.23
CA GLN A 139 -24.46 -0.22 44.27
C GLN A 139 -24.89 -1.67 44.56
N GLN A 140 -24.70 -2.60 43.62
CA GLN A 140 -24.92 -4.04 43.82
C GLN A 140 -23.67 -4.79 44.32
N SER A 141 -22.53 -4.11 44.44
CA SER A 141 -21.21 -4.72 44.66
C SER A 141 -20.61 -4.46 46.04
N HIS A 142 -21.33 -3.78 46.95
CA HIS A 142 -20.86 -3.47 48.32
C HIS A 142 -20.63 -4.66 49.26
N ASN A 143 -20.65 -5.90 48.76
CA ASN A 143 -20.45 -7.09 49.60
C ASN A 143 -19.55 -8.15 48.93
N LYS A 144 -18.37 -7.78 48.43
CA LYS A 144 -17.20 -8.71 48.37
C LYS A 144 -15.89 -8.03 48.00
N SER A 145 -15.27 -7.36 48.95
CA SER A 145 -13.82 -7.16 48.96
C SER A 145 -13.15 -8.46 49.39
N GLU A 146 -12.93 -9.40 48.46
CA GLU A 146 -12.08 -10.58 48.73
C GLU A 146 -11.50 -11.18 47.43
N LYS A 147 -10.28 -10.72 47.10
CA LYS A 147 -9.15 -11.47 46.52
C LYS A 147 -9.47 -12.50 45.43
N LYS A 148 -9.49 -12.12 44.14
CA LYS A 148 -9.30 -13.07 43.00
C LYS A 148 -8.52 -12.47 41.82
N GLU A 149 -7.39 -13.13 41.54
CA GLU A 149 -6.59 -13.20 40.31
C GLU A 149 -6.60 -11.98 39.38
N SER A 150 -5.58 -11.14 39.57
CA SER A 150 -5.08 -10.21 38.57
C SER A 150 -4.58 -11.00 37.35
N TYR A 151 -5.38 -11.07 36.28
CA TYR A 151 -4.85 -11.45 34.97
C TYR A 151 -3.97 -10.31 34.46
N PRO A 152 -2.71 -10.57 34.10
CA PRO A 152 -1.80 -9.53 33.62
C PRO A 152 -2.15 -9.22 32.16
N TYR A 153 -3.26 -8.53 31.91
CA TYR A 153 -3.42 -7.83 30.63
C TYR A 153 -2.72 -6.48 30.75
N LYS A 154 -1.46 -6.42 30.28
CA LYS A 154 -0.81 -5.14 30.02
C LYS A 154 -1.53 -4.51 28.83
N PRO A 155 -2.11 -3.31 28.95
CA PRO A 155 -2.58 -2.60 27.77
C PRO A 155 -1.37 -2.43 26.85
N ILE A 156 -1.42 -3.03 25.66
CA ILE A 156 -0.45 -2.75 24.61
C ILE A 156 -0.75 -1.32 24.16
N ILE A 157 -0.17 -0.35 24.86
CA ILE A 157 -0.07 1.02 24.38
C ILE A 157 0.97 0.97 23.27
N ASN A 158 0.55 0.57 22.07
CA ASN A 158 1.36 0.74 20.87
C ASN A 158 1.60 2.24 20.71
N LYS A 159 2.82 2.69 21.03
CA LYS A 159 3.32 4.05 20.81
C LYS A 159 3.52 4.39 19.32
N GLU A 160 3.10 3.53 18.39
CA GLU A 160 3.05 3.83 16.95
C GLU A 160 1.75 4.56 16.54
N LYS A 161 1.23 5.45 17.39
CA LYS A 161 -0.11 6.03 17.24
C LYS A 161 -0.19 7.30 16.40
N GLU A 162 0.91 7.88 15.93
CA GLU A 162 0.81 9.13 15.17
C GLU A 162 0.60 8.92 13.65
N SER A 163 1.08 7.83 13.08
CA SER A 163 0.94 7.58 11.63
C SER A 163 -0.35 6.86 11.22
N ARG A 164 -1.13 6.31 12.17
CA ARG A 164 -2.37 5.56 11.88
C ARG A 164 -3.68 6.32 12.14
N VAL A 165 -3.63 7.50 12.78
CA VAL A 165 -4.82 8.37 12.95
C VAL A 165 -5.26 8.96 11.61
N LEU A 166 -4.32 9.23 10.69
CA LEU A 166 -4.62 9.64 9.32
C LEU A 166 -5.41 8.57 8.53
N LEU A 167 -5.19 7.28 8.82
CA LEU A 167 -5.98 6.19 8.22
C LEU A 167 -7.41 6.09 8.76
N TYR A 168 -7.65 6.55 9.99
CA TYR A 168 -8.98 6.53 10.62
C TYR A 168 -9.93 7.59 10.04
N LEU A 169 -9.41 8.72 9.57
CA LEU A 169 -10.21 9.77 8.93
C LEU A 169 -10.62 9.43 7.49
N ILE A 170 -9.91 8.50 6.83
CA ILE A 170 -10.22 8.06 5.46
C ILE A 170 -11.38 7.04 5.45
N GLN A 171 -11.67 6.37 6.57
CA GLN A 171 -12.61 5.24 6.61
C GLN A 171 -14.10 5.61 6.80
N ARG A 172 -14.46 6.91 6.80
CA ARG A 172 -15.84 7.40 7.03
C ARG A 172 -16.59 7.87 5.77
N PHE A 173 -16.02 7.74 4.57
CA PHE A 173 -16.69 8.17 3.32
C PHE A 173 -17.39 7.01 2.58
N PRO A 174 -18.56 7.27 1.93
CA PRO A 174 -19.41 6.25 1.33
C PRO A 174 -18.80 5.57 0.08
N ILE A 175 -19.42 4.44 -0.28
CA ILE A 175 -19.07 3.34 -1.20
C ILE A 175 -18.49 3.69 -2.59
N GLY A 176 -18.37 4.97 -2.99
CA GLY A 176 -17.89 5.42 -4.30
C GLY A 176 -16.36 5.55 -4.49
N ILE A 177 -15.54 5.21 -3.49
CA ILE A 177 -14.08 5.53 -3.49
C ILE A 177 -13.21 4.26 -3.67
N ARG A 178 -13.81 3.12 -4.07
CA ARG A 178 -13.09 1.83 -4.16
C ARG A 178 -11.98 1.78 -5.21
N TYR A 179 -11.92 2.74 -6.12
CA TYR A 179 -10.88 2.86 -7.17
C TYR A 179 -9.85 3.98 -6.93
N LEU A 180 -10.01 4.79 -5.88
CA LEU A 180 -9.11 5.91 -5.60
C LEU A 180 -7.66 5.53 -5.27
N PRO A 181 -7.33 4.40 -4.58
CA PRO A 181 -5.94 4.06 -4.38
C PRO A 181 -5.23 3.71 -5.70
N HIS A 182 -5.97 3.24 -6.72
CA HIS A 182 -5.37 2.98 -8.03
C HIS A 182 -5.19 4.27 -8.84
N ILE A 183 -6.13 5.23 -8.83
CA ILE A 183 -5.95 6.48 -9.60
C ILE A 183 -4.74 7.29 -9.10
N ILE A 184 -4.45 7.29 -7.80
CA ILE A 184 -3.28 7.97 -7.23
C ILE A 184 -1.97 7.20 -7.54
N LEU A 185 -2.01 5.86 -7.53
CA LEU A 185 -0.86 5.02 -7.89
C LEU A 185 -0.54 5.04 -9.39
N TRP A 186 -1.53 5.07 -10.27
CA TRP A 186 -1.33 5.22 -11.72
C TRP A 186 -1.00 6.66 -12.10
N GLY A 187 -1.56 7.65 -11.40
CA GLY A 187 -1.27 9.07 -11.62
C GLY A 187 0.18 9.43 -11.32
N SER A 188 0.77 8.87 -10.25
CA SER A 188 2.19 9.12 -9.93
C SER A 188 3.14 8.46 -10.94
N ILE A 189 2.83 7.26 -11.41
CA ILE A 189 3.61 6.57 -12.46
C ILE A 189 3.52 7.32 -13.80
N GLY A 190 2.34 7.82 -14.15
CA GLY A 190 2.17 8.65 -15.34
C GLY A 190 2.97 9.95 -15.26
N LEU A 191 2.96 10.60 -14.09
CA LEU A 191 3.69 11.85 -13.88
C LEU A 191 5.21 11.65 -13.89
N THR A 192 5.73 10.56 -13.29
CA THR A 192 7.16 10.27 -13.33
C THR A 192 7.63 9.91 -14.74
N LEU A 193 6.85 9.13 -15.50
CA LEU A 193 7.16 8.83 -16.90
C LEU A 193 7.08 10.08 -17.79
N ALA A 194 6.13 10.99 -17.54
CA ALA A 194 6.05 12.26 -18.25
C ALA A 194 7.24 13.18 -17.94
N LEU A 195 7.67 13.27 -16.67
CA LEU A 195 8.87 14.03 -16.29
C LEU A 195 10.15 13.42 -16.84
N ILE A 196 10.28 12.09 -16.84
CA ILE A 196 11.39 11.38 -17.48
C ILE A 196 11.38 11.62 -18.99
N GLY A 197 10.21 11.58 -19.63
CA GLY A 197 10.03 11.89 -21.04
C GLY A 197 10.40 13.33 -21.39
N LEU A 198 10.00 14.30 -20.57
CA LEU A 198 10.38 15.72 -20.71
C LEU A 198 11.89 15.94 -20.55
N ALA A 199 12.50 15.31 -19.53
CA ALA A 199 13.95 15.36 -19.33
C ALA A 199 14.71 14.70 -20.48
N TRP A 200 14.18 13.60 -21.03
CA TRP A 200 14.75 12.92 -22.19
C TRP A 200 14.57 13.73 -23.48
N TYR A 201 13.43 14.43 -23.63
CA TYR A 201 13.17 15.34 -24.75
C TYR A 201 14.11 16.55 -24.73
N GLU A 202 14.32 17.19 -23.57
CA GLU A 202 15.31 18.27 -23.44
C GLU A 202 16.74 17.79 -23.69
N LYS A 203 17.10 16.60 -23.20
CA LYS A 203 18.43 16.02 -23.43
C LYS A 203 18.66 15.71 -24.90
N ARG A 204 17.64 15.18 -25.60
CA ARG A 204 17.71 14.88 -27.03
C ARG A 204 17.76 16.15 -27.89
N GLY A 205 17.11 17.23 -27.46
CA GLY A 205 17.25 18.55 -28.07
C GLY A 205 18.66 19.13 -27.93
N ARG A 206 19.34 18.87 -26.80
CA ARG A 206 20.74 19.28 -26.58
C ARG A 206 21.75 18.50 -27.42
N GLU A 207 21.48 17.23 -27.71
CA GLU A 207 22.32 16.41 -28.59
C GLU A 207 22.13 16.74 -30.08
N SER A 208 20.95 17.22 -30.49
CA SER A 208 20.74 17.70 -31.87
C SER A 208 21.59 18.94 -32.20
N ASN A 209 21.79 19.84 -31.23
CA ASN A 209 22.63 21.02 -31.43
C ASN A 209 24.13 20.68 -31.42
N SER A 210 24.57 19.67 -30.66
CA SER A 210 25.99 19.26 -30.65
C SER A 210 26.40 18.49 -31.91
N ILE A 211 25.47 17.74 -32.53
CA ILE A 211 25.74 17.04 -33.80
C ILE A 211 25.90 18.06 -34.94
N SER A 212 25.07 19.11 -35.01
CA SER A 212 25.23 20.17 -36.04
C SER A 212 26.55 20.94 -35.89
N PHE A 213 26.94 21.26 -34.65
CA PHE A 213 28.19 21.99 -34.38
C PHE A 213 29.45 21.14 -34.64
N GLN A 214 29.38 19.82 -34.38
CA GLN A 214 30.46 18.88 -34.73
C GLN A 214 30.57 18.67 -36.25
N GLN A 215 29.45 18.67 -36.99
CA GLN A 215 29.46 18.56 -38.44
C GLN A 215 30.00 19.83 -39.12
N GLU A 216 29.59 21.02 -38.67
CA GLU A 216 30.15 22.29 -39.17
C GLU A 216 31.65 22.40 -38.93
N ASN A 217 32.13 22.06 -37.73
CA ASN A 217 33.57 22.10 -37.45
C ASN A 217 34.37 21.09 -38.28
N LYS A 218 33.82 19.89 -38.55
CA LYS A 218 34.48 18.92 -39.45
C LYS A 218 34.53 19.39 -40.90
N VAL A 219 33.52 20.13 -41.36
CA VAL A 219 33.52 20.72 -42.72
C VAL A 219 34.53 21.85 -42.82
N LEU A 220 34.63 22.72 -41.80
CA LEU A 220 35.66 23.76 -41.72
C LEU A 220 37.07 23.17 -41.72
N LEU A 221 37.34 22.19 -40.85
CA LEU A 221 38.66 21.58 -40.76
C LEU A 221 39.07 20.86 -42.06
N LYS A 222 38.11 20.24 -42.77
CA LYS A 222 38.36 19.66 -44.10
C LYS A 222 38.66 20.72 -45.16
N LYS A 223 38.02 21.89 -45.09
CA LYS A 223 38.30 23.00 -46.02
C LYS A 223 39.71 23.56 -45.78
N ASP A 224 40.11 23.70 -44.53
CA ASP A 224 41.43 24.21 -44.18
C ASP A 224 42.53 23.22 -44.60
N LEU A 225 42.33 21.92 -44.34
CA LEU A 225 43.24 20.88 -44.81
C LEU A 225 43.35 20.81 -46.34
N PHE A 226 42.24 21.06 -47.04
CA PHE A 226 42.24 21.09 -48.50
C PHE A 226 42.97 22.32 -49.06
N ARG A 227 42.86 23.46 -48.38
CA ARG A 227 43.62 24.68 -48.73
C ARG A 227 45.11 24.48 -48.54
N GLU A 228 45.54 23.87 -47.44
CA GLU A 228 46.96 23.54 -47.23
C GLU A 228 47.50 22.62 -48.33
N LYS A 229 46.75 21.58 -48.70
CA LYS A 229 47.16 20.69 -49.80
C LYS A 229 47.24 21.38 -51.16
N LEU A 230 46.35 22.34 -51.43
CA LEU A 230 46.41 23.12 -52.67
C LEU A 230 47.67 24.01 -52.70
N ILE A 231 48.02 24.62 -51.58
CA ILE A 231 49.24 25.44 -51.46
C ILE A 231 50.48 24.57 -51.67
N GLU A 232 50.55 23.38 -51.06
CA GLU A 232 51.65 22.44 -51.29
C GLU A 232 51.78 22.01 -52.75
N LEU A 233 50.65 21.80 -53.44
CA LEU A 233 50.64 21.44 -54.86
C LEU A 233 51.12 22.60 -55.74
N GLU A 234 50.65 23.83 -55.49
CA GLU A 234 51.11 25.01 -56.22
C GLU A 234 52.61 25.27 -55.99
N GLU A 235 53.11 25.09 -54.77
CA GLU A 235 54.55 25.20 -54.50
C GLU A 235 55.35 24.12 -55.22
N LYS A 236 54.83 22.90 -55.28
CA LYS A 236 55.47 21.80 -55.99
C LYS A 236 55.49 22.04 -57.50
N GLU A 237 54.41 22.55 -58.07
CA GLU A 237 54.38 22.98 -59.48
C GLU A 237 55.34 24.14 -59.75
N ARG A 238 55.38 25.16 -58.88
CA ARG A 238 56.36 26.25 -59.01
C ARG A 238 57.80 25.77 -58.94
N LYS A 239 58.11 24.82 -58.05
CA LYS A 239 59.45 24.23 -57.96
C LYS A 239 59.80 23.45 -59.23
N ASN A 240 58.86 22.65 -59.76
CA ASN A 240 59.06 21.95 -61.03
C ASN A 240 59.24 22.92 -62.20
N LEU A 241 58.47 24.02 -62.25
CA LEU A 241 58.62 25.06 -63.28
C LEU A 241 59.97 25.78 -63.16
N MET A 242 60.43 26.08 -61.94
CA MET A 242 61.78 26.65 -61.73
C MET A 242 62.89 25.67 -62.14
N GLU A 243 62.76 24.37 -61.86
CA GLU A 243 63.71 23.35 -62.32
C GLU A 243 63.73 23.22 -63.85
N LEU A 244 62.61 23.48 -64.53
CA LEU A 244 62.51 23.49 -66.00
C LEU A 244 63.02 24.80 -66.63
N GLU A 245 62.91 25.95 -65.95
CA GLU A 245 63.43 27.24 -66.44
C GLU A 245 64.93 27.45 -66.18
N LEU A 246 65.49 26.83 -65.13
CA LEU A 246 66.92 26.87 -64.81
C LEU A 246 67.87 26.40 -65.95
N PRO A 247 67.57 25.35 -66.75
CA PRO A 247 68.39 25.00 -67.90
C PRO A 247 68.22 25.96 -69.10
N LEU A 248 67.06 26.59 -69.28
CA LEU A 248 66.81 27.54 -70.38
C LEU A 248 67.60 28.85 -70.19
N ILE A 249 67.63 29.41 -68.98
CA ILE A 249 68.40 30.64 -68.68
C ILE A 249 69.93 30.38 -68.75
N LYS A 250 70.39 29.16 -68.46
CA LYS A 250 71.81 28.78 -68.62
C LYS A 250 72.22 28.67 -70.09
N SER A 251 71.34 28.19 -70.97
CA SER A 251 71.64 28.10 -72.41
C SER A 251 71.75 29.47 -73.08
N ILE A 252 70.86 30.41 -72.77
CA ILE A 252 70.87 31.77 -73.36
C ILE A 252 72.13 32.55 -72.94
N ASN A 253 72.55 32.45 -71.67
CA ASN A 253 73.76 33.13 -71.22
C ASN A 253 75.07 32.51 -71.75
N GLN A 254 75.08 31.24 -72.18
CA GLN A 254 76.29 30.63 -72.75
C GLN A 254 76.50 30.99 -74.22
N GLU A 255 75.43 31.21 -74.99
CA GLU A 255 75.53 31.71 -76.38
C GLU A 255 76.02 33.16 -76.43
N ASP A 256 75.49 34.06 -75.58
CA ASP A 256 75.90 35.47 -75.52
C ASP A 256 77.35 35.66 -75.01
N ILE A 257 77.86 34.75 -74.17
CA ILE A 257 79.24 34.80 -73.67
C ILE A 257 80.22 34.20 -74.69
N SER A 258 79.77 33.32 -75.59
CA SER A 258 80.59 32.76 -76.68
C SER A 258 80.84 33.79 -77.79
N GLU A 259 79.81 34.51 -78.26
CA GLU A 259 79.98 35.54 -79.30
C GLU A 259 80.85 36.72 -78.84
N LYS A 260 80.81 37.06 -77.55
CA LYS A 260 81.59 38.20 -77.03
C LYS A 260 83.09 37.90 -76.87
N ASN A 261 83.46 36.63 -76.70
CA ASN A 261 84.87 36.22 -76.53
C ASN A 261 85.59 35.96 -77.86
N GLU A 262 84.85 35.73 -78.96
CA GLU A 262 85.44 35.62 -80.30
C GLU A 262 85.82 37.01 -80.86
N LYS A 263 85.11 38.07 -80.44
CA LYS A 263 85.37 39.46 -80.84
C LYS A 263 86.54 40.17 -80.13
N ILE A 264 87.25 39.48 -79.23
CA ILE A 264 88.41 40.03 -78.48
C ILE A 264 89.74 39.40 -78.97
N LYS A 265 89.70 38.50 -79.96
CA LYS A 265 90.88 37.81 -80.52
C LYS A 265 91.25 38.18 -81.96
N GLU A 266 90.58 39.15 -82.55
CA GLU A 266 91.00 39.85 -83.78
C GLU A 266 91.33 41.32 -83.46
#